data_AF-A0A9R1VTM5-F1
#
_entry.id   AF-A0A9R1VTM5-F1
#
_cell.length_a   1.000
_cell.length_b   1.000
_cell.length_c   1.000
_cell.angle_alpha   90.00
_cell.angle_beta   90.00
_cell.angle_gamma   90.00
#
_symmetry.space_group_name_H-M   'P 1'
#
loop_
_entity.id
_entity.type
_entity.pdbx_description
1 polymer ?
#
loop_
_entity_poly.entity_id
_entity_poly.type
_entity_poly.pdbx_seq_one_letter_code
_entity_poly.pdbx_strand_id
1 'polypeptide(L)'
;MGVHYIYDFKFSKLILKNQRCHCKMGSNPKKCYVHSQAHIWNHIFSFVNSMSLKCAIELQIPDIIDGHGAPMLLSELVEALPINKERTTFIYRLMRILVHSGFFVKRSLSTTTDNDEVIGYKVFHE
;
A
#
# COMPACT_ATOMS: atom_id res chain seq x y z
N MET A 1 0.91 -22.32 -10.35
CA MET A 1 1.30 -22.00 -8.96
C MET A 1 2.52 -21.08 -9.00
N GLY A 2 2.47 -19.90 -8.40
CA GLY A 2 3.73 -19.12 -8.23
C GLY A 2 3.66 -17.60 -8.26
N VAL A 3 2.51 -16.95 -8.46
CA VAL A 3 2.41 -15.48 -8.36
C VAL A 3 1.76 -14.99 -7.05
N HIS A 4 1.59 -15.90 -6.08
CA HIS A 4 0.92 -15.62 -4.81
C HIS A 4 1.84 -15.06 -3.70
N TYR A 5 3.13 -14.79 -3.99
CA TYR A 5 4.12 -14.41 -2.97
C TYR A 5 4.91 -13.13 -3.26
N ILE A 6 4.30 -12.11 -3.88
CA ILE A 6 4.88 -10.74 -3.93
C ILE A 6 4.01 -9.75 -3.15
N TYR A 7 3.39 -10.21 -2.06
CA TYR A 7 2.76 -9.32 -1.08
C TYR A 7 3.27 -9.59 0.33
N ASP A 8 4.52 -10.06 0.43
CA ASP A 8 5.15 -10.18 1.74
C ASP A 8 5.63 -8.81 2.20
N PHE A 9 5.19 -8.49 3.40
CA PHE A 9 5.15 -7.21 4.11
C PHE A 9 6.54 -6.61 4.39
N LYS A 10 7.60 -7.20 3.84
CA LYS A 10 9.00 -6.78 3.97
C LYS A 10 9.50 -5.82 2.89
N PHE A 11 8.84 -5.73 1.73
CA PHE A 11 9.25 -4.74 0.72
C PHE A 11 8.97 -3.32 1.17
N SER A 12 7.90 -3.11 1.94
CA SER A 12 7.46 -1.81 2.40
C SER A 12 8.47 -1.02 3.24
N LYS A 13 9.20 -1.68 4.15
CA LYS A 13 10.22 -1.00 4.97
C LYS A 13 11.53 -0.73 4.20
N LEU A 14 11.68 -1.28 2.99
CA LEU A 14 12.84 -1.13 2.11
C LEU A 14 12.65 -0.08 1.01
N ILE A 15 11.42 0.37 0.73
CA ILE A 15 11.16 1.35 -0.35
C ILE A 15 11.66 2.76 0.00
N LEU A 16 11.83 3.11 1.28
CA LEU A 16 12.16 4.50 1.66
C LEU A 16 13.37 4.70 2.59
N LYS A 17 14.10 3.66 3.00
CA LYS A 17 15.32 3.85 3.82
C LYS A 17 16.53 3.12 3.24
N ASN A 18 17.54 3.94 2.91
CA ASN A 18 18.91 3.61 2.55
C ASN A 18 19.18 3.15 1.12
N GLN A 19 19.21 4.13 0.21
CA GLN A 19 19.79 4.01 -1.13
C GLN A 19 21.27 4.43 -1.17
N ARG A 20 22.04 4.11 -0.13
CA ARG A 20 23.50 4.29 -0.18
C ARG A 20 24.23 3.16 0.52
N CYS A 21 24.24 1.99 -0.10
CA CYS A 21 25.16 0.93 0.29
C CYS A 21 26.49 1.13 -0.43
N HIS A 22 27.49 1.66 0.29
CA HIS A 22 28.89 1.45 -0.06
C HIS A 22 29.23 -0.03 0.22
N CYS A 23 29.19 -0.90 -0.78
CA CYS A 23 29.76 -2.24 -0.66
C CYS A 23 31.27 -2.09 -0.43
N LYS A 24 31.72 -2.18 0.83
CA LYS A 24 33.15 -2.21 1.15
C LYS A 24 33.74 -3.54 0.70
N MET A 25 34.93 -3.50 0.09
CA MET A 25 35.74 -4.70 -0.21
C MET A 25 35.94 -5.49 1.09
N GLY A 26 35.30 -6.66 1.19
CA GLY A 26 35.23 -7.50 2.39
C GLY A 26 33.80 -7.91 2.83
N SER A 27 32.75 -7.31 2.27
CA SER A 27 31.37 -7.71 2.57
C SER A 27 30.93 -8.99 1.83
N ASN A 28 30.14 -9.85 2.49
CA ASN A 28 29.62 -11.09 1.91
C ASN A 28 28.93 -10.84 0.55
N PRO A 29 29.40 -11.46 -0.55
CA PRO A 29 28.91 -11.19 -1.91
C PRO A 29 27.39 -11.38 -2.06
N LYS A 30 26.80 -12.29 -1.28
CA LYS A 30 25.36 -12.56 -1.28
C LYS A 30 24.55 -11.34 -0.81
N LYS A 31 25.08 -10.53 0.11
CA LYS A 31 24.39 -9.33 0.63
C LYS A 31 24.34 -8.20 -0.41
N CYS A 32 25.44 -7.98 -1.14
CA CYS A 32 25.49 -6.96 -2.19
C CYS A 32 24.58 -7.31 -3.38
N TYR A 33 24.51 -8.59 -3.78
CA TYR A 33 23.62 -9.04 -4.86
C TYR A 33 22.13 -8.87 -4.54
N VAL A 34 21.72 -9.19 -3.31
CA VAL A 34 20.33 -8.99 -2.87
C VAL A 34 19.98 -7.49 -2.84
N HIS A 35 20.92 -6.64 -2.41
CA HIS A 35 20.70 -5.20 -2.38
C HIS A 35 20.62 -4.58 -3.79
N SER A 36 21.50 -4.99 -4.72
CA SER A 36 21.46 -4.51 -6.10
C SER A 36 20.16 -4.94 -6.81
N GLN A 37 19.70 -6.16 -6.57
CA GLN A 37 18.39 -6.59 -7.07
C GLN A 37 17.25 -5.74 -6.51
N ALA A 38 17.23 -5.50 -5.19
CA ALA A 38 16.21 -4.66 -4.57
C ALA A 38 16.21 -3.23 -5.17
N HIS A 39 17.39 -2.66 -5.42
CA HIS A 39 17.54 -1.35 -6.06
C HIS A 39 16.92 -1.31 -7.47
N ILE A 40 17.19 -2.33 -8.29
CA ILE A 40 16.60 -2.45 -9.64
C ILE A 40 15.08 -2.63 -9.54
N TRP A 41 14.60 -3.50 -8.66
CA TRP A 41 13.17 -3.71 -8.45
C TRP A 41 12.46 -2.43 -8.00
N ASN A 42 13.07 -1.62 -7.14
CA ASN A 42 12.51 -0.33 -6.74
C ASN A 42 12.33 0.63 -7.94
N HIS A 43 13.30 0.69 -8.86
CA HIS A 43 13.16 1.48 -10.08
C HIS A 43 12.10 0.93 -11.04
N ILE A 44 12.01 -0.40 -11.18
CA ILE A 44 10.98 -1.03 -12.02
C ILE A 44 9.59 -0.79 -11.43
N PHE A 45 9.44 -0.86 -10.11
CA PHE A 45 8.14 -0.72 -9.44
C PHE A 45 7.79 0.72 -9.04
N SER A 46 8.64 1.72 -9.28
CA SER A 46 8.33 3.11 -8.94
C SER A 46 7.09 3.63 -9.68
N PHE A 47 6.84 3.14 -10.91
CA PHE A 47 5.65 3.52 -11.68
C PHE A 47 4.35 3.02 -11.03
N VAL A 48 4.40 1.94 -10.24
CA VAL A 48 3.22 1.33 -9.61
C VAL A 48 2.58 2.32 -8.64
N ASN A 49 3.38 3.11 -7.94
CA ASN A 49 2.85 4.15 -7.04
C ASN A 49 2.07 5.21 -7.83
N SER A 50 2.64 5.72 -8.93
CA SER A 50 1.98 6.72 -9.77
C SER A 50 0.71 6.19 -10.44
N MET A 51 0.73 4.95 -10.94
CA MET A 51 -0.46 4.33 -11.53
C MET A 51 -1.52 4.02 -10.48
N SER A 52 -1.11 3.56 -9.30
CA SER A 52 -2.04 3.36 -8.17
C SER A 52 -2.70 4.67 -7.76
N LEU A 53 -1.92 5.75 -7.65
CA LEU A 53 -2.45 7.07 -7.30
C LEU A 53 -3.41 7.58 -8.39
N LYS A 54 -3.03 7.42 -9.66
CA LYS A 54 -3.90 7.76 -10.79
C LYS A 54 -5.24 7.01 -10.72
N CYS A 55 -5.22 5.69 -10.50
CA CYS A 55 -6.44 4.90 -10.34
C CYS A 55 -7.27 5.37 -9.13
N ALA A 56 -6.65 5.75 -8.02
CA ALA A 56 -7.37 6.25 -6.85
C ALA A 56 -8.14 7.55 -7.14
N ILE A 57 -7.52 8.46 -7.89
CA ILE A 57 -8.13 9.72 -8.32
C ILE A 57 -9.24 9.47 -9.34
N GLU A 58 -9.01 8.59 -10.33
CA GLU A 58 -10.04 8.23 -11.32
C GLU A 58 -11.27 7.57 -10.69
N LEU A 59 -11.09 6.83 -9.59
CA LEU A 59 -12.15 6.24 -8.79
C LEU A 59 -12.73 7.19 -7.73
N GLN A 60 -12.24 8.43 -7.64
CA GLN A 60 -12.66 9.44 -6.66
C GLN A 60 -12.59 8.94 -5.20
N ILE A 61 -11.67 8.02 -4.92
CA ILE A 61 -11.47 7.45 -3.57
C ILE A 61 -11.15 8.55 -2.52
N PRO A 62 -10.27 9.54 -2.80
CA PRO A 62 -10.00 10.62 -1.85
C PRO A 62 -11.28 11.40 -1.47
N ASP A 63 -12.08 11.76 -2.47
CA ASP A 63 -13.29 12.57 -2.28
C ASP A 63 -14.37 11.80 -1.50
N ILE A 64 -14.52 10.50 -1.79
CA ILE A 64 -15.44 9.60 -1.07
C ILE A 64 -15.04 9.48 0.41
N ILE A 65 -13.74 9.31 0.68
CA ILE A 65 -13.23 9.18 2.05
C ILE A 65 -13.34 10.51 2.81
N ASP A 66 -13.05 11.64 2.18
CA ASP A 66 -13.13 12.95 2.81
C ASP A 66 -14.58 13.37 3.07
N GLY A 67 -15.49 13.13 2.11
CA GLY A 67 -16.91 13.41 2.22
C GLY A 67 -17.64 12.59 3.30
N HIS A 68 -17.07 11.46 3.72
CA HIS A 68 -17.65 10.63 4.79
C HIS A 68 -17.47 11.23 6.20
N GLY A 69 -16.52 12.16 6.39
CA GLY A 69 -16.31 12.87 7.65
C GLY A 69 -15.74 12.03 8.81
N ALA A 70 -15.68 10.70 8.67
CA ALA A 70 -15.11 9.75 9.63
C ALA A 70 -14.22 8.72 8.90
N PRO A 71 -13.31 8.01 9.60
CA PRO A 71 -12.51 6.95 8.99
C PRO A 71 -13.42 5.91 8.33
N MET A 72 -13.35 5.80 7.00
CA MET A 72 -14.25 4.96 6.21
C MET A 72 -13.78 3.51 6.20
N LEU A 73 -14.68 2.55 6.37
CA LEU A 73 -14.37 1.13 6.32
C LEU A 73 -14.09 0.67 4.89
N LEU A 74 -13.33 -0.42 4.73
CA LEU A 74 -13.09 -0.99 3.40
C LEU A 74 -14.39 -1.46 2.73
N SER A 75 -15.31 -2.05 3.50
CA SER A 75 -16.62 -2.49 3.00
C SER A 75 -17.45 -1.32 2.51
N GLU A 76 -17.54 -0.26 3.30
CA GLU A 76 -18.24 0.98 2.95
C GLU A 76 -17.62 1.64 1.72
N LEU A 77 -16.29 1.67 1.62
CA LEU A 77 -15.59 2.20 0.45
C LEU A 77 -15.92 1.41 -0.82
N VAL A 78 -15.98 0.07 -0.73
CA VAL A 78 -16.31 -0.79 -1.87
C VAL A 78 -17.77 -0.60 -2.29
N GLU A 79 -18.68 -0.39 -1.34
CA GLU A 79 -20.09 -0.11 -1.61
C GLU A 79 -20.32 1.29 -2.21
N ALA A 80 -19.55 2.28 -1.79
CA ALA A 80 -19.60 3.64 -2.33
C ALA A 80 -19.04 3.73 -3.75
N LEU A 81 -18.16 2.80 -4.14
CA LEU A 81 -17.58 2.75 -5.48
C LEU A 81 -18.53 2.06 -6.48
N PRO A 82 -18.70 2.61 -7.70
CA PRO A 82 -19.52 1.98 -8.73
C PRO A 82 -18.76 0.83 -9.43
N ILE A 83 -18.41 -0.22 -8.67
CA ILE A 83 -17.59 -1.35 -9.12
C ILE A 83 -18.27 -2.70 -8.93
N ASN A 84 -17.97 -3.64 -9.83
CA ASN A 84 -18.44 -5.02 -9.69
C ASN A 84 -17.80 -5.69 -8.47
N LYS A 85 -18.57 -6.52 -7.75
CA LYS A 85 -18.12 -7.24 -6.55
C LYS A 85 -16.87 -8.10 -6.75
N GLU A 86 -16.67 -8.62 -7.96
CA GLU A 86 -15.45 -9.37 -8.33
C GLU A 86 -14.17 -8.53 -8.23
N ARG A 87 -14.30 -7.20 -8.40
CA ARG A 87 -13.16 -6.27 -8.39
C ARG A 87 -12.80 -5.76 -6.99
N THR A 88 -13.56 -6.12 -5.97
CA THR A 88 -13.33 -5.75 -4.56
C THR A 88 -11.92 -6.07 -4.07
N THR A 89 -11.38 -7.22 -4.48
CA THR A 89 -10.01 -7.65 -4.11
C THR A 89 -8.93 -6.72 -4.64
N PHE A 90 -9.15 -6.06 -5.78
CA PHE A 90 -8.22 -5.08 -6.34
C PHE A 90 -8.23 -3.77 -5.55
N ILE A 91 -9.40 -3.31 -5.08
CA ILE A 91 -9.49 -2.13 -4.22
C ILE A 91 -8.73 -2.33 -2.91
N TYR A 92 -8.84 -3.52 -2.31
CA TYR A 92 -8.07 -3.85 -1.11
C TYR A 92 -6.55 -3.73 -1.33
N ARG A 93 -6.05 -4.25 -2.47
CA ARG A 93 -4.63 -4.17 -2.83
C ARG A 93 -4.22 -2.73 -3.12
N LEU A 94 -5.06 -1.99 -3.82
CA LEU A 94 -4.85 -0.58 -4.14
C LEU A 94 -4.71 0.25 -2.86
N MET A 95 -5.67 0.15 -1.94
CA MET A 95 -5.63 0.86 -0.66
C MET A 95 -4.40 0.50 0.16
N ARG A 96 -3.97 -0.77 0.15
CA ARG A 96 -2.74 -1.18 0.83
C ARG A 96 -1.50 -0.48 0.26
N ILE A 97 -1.40 -0.38 -1.07
CA ILE A 97 -0.29 0.32 -1.74
C ILE A 97 -0.32 1.81 -1.37
N LEU A 98 -1.49 2.45 -1.45
CA LEU A 98 -1.60 3.89 -1.21
C LEU A 98 -1.37 4.27 0.25
N VAL A 99 -1.83 3.46 1.20
CA VAL A 99 -1.51 3.62 2.63
C VAL A 99 -0.01 3.46 2.85
N HIS A 100 0.58 2.45 2.24
CA HIS A 100 2.01 2.21 2.40
C HIS A 100 2.87 3.35 1.82
N SER A 101 2.44 3.92 0.69
CA SER A 101 3.08 5.07 0.06
C SER A 101 2.82 6.40 0.81
N GLY A 102 2.00 6.40 1.85
CA GLY A 102 1.77 7.55 2.72
C GLY A 102 0.65 8.49 2.27
N PHE A 103 -0.11 8.15 1.23
CA PHE A 103 -1.25 8.98 0.77
C PHE A 103 -2.49 8.83 1.67
N PHE A 104 -2.63 7.68 2.33
CA PHE A 104 -3.74 7.39 3.25
C PHE A 104 -3.21 6.84 4.56
N VAL A 105 -3.98 7.02 5.63
CA VAL A 105 -3.69 6.48 6.95
C VAL A 105 -4.70 5.42 7.31
N LYS A 106 -4.19 4.31 7.81
CA LYS A 106 -4.96 3.24 8.45
C LYS A 106 -5.23 3.62 9.92
N ARG A 107 -6.49 3.66 10.35
CA ARG A 107 -6.89 3.85 11.75
C ARG A 107 -7.58 2.58 12.25
N SER A 108 -7.09 2.02 13.35
CA SER A 108 -7.79 0.95 14.07
C SER A 108 -8.99 1.54 14.81
N LEU A 109 -10.19 1.08 14.49
CA LEU A 109 -11.40 1.41 15.23
C LEU A 109 -11.65 0.26 16.21
N SER A 110 -11.68 0.57 17.51
CA SER A 110 -12.06 -0.41 18.53
C SER A 110 -13.59 -0.47 18.60
N THR A 111 -14.21 -1.46 17.96
CA THR A 111 -15.63 -1.77 18.18
C THR A 111 -15.77 -2.61 19.44
N THR A 112 -16.74 -2.28 20.28
CA THR A 112 -16.94 -2.81 21.65
C THR A 112 -17.37 -4.27 21.73
N THR A 113 -17.26 -5.05 20.65
CA THR A 113 -17.71 -6.44 20.55
C THR A 113 -16.72 -7.25 19.73
N ASP A 114 -16.05 -8.19 20.40
CA ASP A 114 -15.19 -9.29 19.92
C ASP A 114 -14.23 -9.02 18.72
N ASN A 115 -12.95 -8.81 19.05
CA ASN A 115 -11.72 -9.19 18.32
C ASN A 115 -11.53 -8.91 16.81
N ASP A 116 -12.46 -8.27 16.12
CA ASP A 116 -12.27 -7.82 14.75
C ASP A 116 -11.72 -6.38 14.77
N GLU A 117 -10.41 -6.22 14.57
CA GLU A 117 -9.82 -4.88 14.33
C GLU A 117 -10.43 -4.31 13.03
N VAL A 118 -11.45 -3.47 13.18
CA VAL A 118 -12.07 -2.80 12.07
C VAL A 118 -11.16 -1.66 11.61
N ILE A 119 -10.81 -1.68 10.32
CA ILE A 119 -9.82 -0.79 9.73
C ILE A 119 -10.52 0.35 9.00
N GLY A 120 -10.35 1.58 9.48
CA GLY A 120 -10.79 2.79 8.80
C GLY A 120 -9.67 3.45 8.00
N TYR A 121 -10.00 4.09 6.88
CA TYR A 121 -9.08 4.88 6.06
C TYR A 121 -9.38 6.37 6.19
N LYS A 122 -8.33 7.20 6.22
CA LYS A 122 -8.42 8.66 6.12
C LYS A 122 -7.38 9.17 5.12
N VAL A 123 -7.72 10.18 4.33
CA VAL A 123 -6.75 10.93 3.51
C VAL A 123 -5.70 11.54 4.45
N PHE A 124 -4.42 11.39 4.11
CA PHE A 124 -3.35 12.07 4.84
C PHE A 124 -3.41 13.56 4.49
N HIS A 125 -3.96 14.37 5.39
CA HIS A 125 -3.84 15.82 5.33
C HIS A 125 -2.62 16.22 6.18
N GLU A 126 -1.66 16.92 5.55
CA GLU A 126 -0.56 17.60 6.24
C GLU A 126 -1.10 18.74 7.12
#